data_AF-A0AAU3A111-F1
#
_entry.id   AF-A0AAU3A111-F1
#
_cell.length_a   1.000
_cell.length_b   1.000
_cell.length_c   1.000
_cell.angle_alpha   90.00
_cell.angle_beta   90.00
_cell.angle_gamma   90.00
#
_symmetry.space_group_name_H-M   'P 1'
#
loop_
_entity.id
_entity.type
_entity.pdbx_description
1 polymer ?
#
loop_
_entity_poly.entity_id
_entity_poly.type
_entity_poly.pdbx_seq_one_letter_code
_entity_poly.pdbx_strand_id
1 'polypeptide(L)'
;MNTRIRTAVATAGCAALLAVLPTGCSDGGGHGTDGNGDGDNNASAIRPPTKGAPSETPSPDDFNGDGYADFATVTHERLGVVYGGPKGPDPRVRSTARLADGDIPPELLRGDLDDDGYTDLLASYANRSATYYRGGPRGLETSPTGLRLPDVPPASSVGAPSVQPAALGDFDRDGDIDVFELGGDTGPAATVHNGPFRDGEPHDSKNFGTRRPGGEDSTGYRAEAGDFDGDGYTDVYAWFLWTDPESEGDRDLTPKGVQAYRGGPHGLTPARTYDDPQKAPDPDRVGDFDGDGTDEIWNAAWTRGFPEGTAPEGDDTPDWEKLRPGLAVGSNERNGAFLYPVPRIPAESPIAGGSTGRSLGDVDGDGRPDAVLGSRDVRDAQGAIFLIRNAAEPKLANVRTVICQDLGIPAKELTDHSRQRLSPADDLRDYDGDGHDDVLATVNGRPSAYWWIPGGDDGLEPRRAVRLGQHELGLDDT
;
A
#
# COMPACT_ATOMS: atom_id res chain seq x y z
N MET A 1 7.10 34.09 35.85
CA MET A 1 8.36 34.75 36.29
C MET A 1 9.51 33.82 35.94
N ASN A 2 9.96 33.82 34.68
CA ASN A 2 11.18 34.51 34.22
C ASN A 2 12.40 34.29 35.11
N THR A 3 13.26 33.35 34.74
CA THR A 3 14.71 33.61 34.76
C THR A 3 15.36 32.98 33.54
N ARG A 4 15.85 33.85 32.65
CA ARG A 4 16.70 33.54 31.49
C ARG A 4 18.14 33.35 31.98
N ILE A 5 18.87 32.40 31.38
CA ILE A 5 20.32 32.55 31.16
C ILE A 5 20.59 32.20 29.68
N ARG A 6 21.30 33.11 29.01
CA ARG A 6 21.80 33.04 27.64
C ARG A 6 23.28 32.59 27.65
N THR A 7 23.80 32.33 26.43
CA THR A 7 25.21 32.35 25.94
C THR A 7 25.85 30.96 25.88
N ALA A 8 26.49 30.46 24.81
CA ALA A 8 26.81 30.95 23.47
C ALA A 8 27.23 29.76 22.55
N VAL A 9 27.02 29.97 21.24
CA VAL A 9 27.82 29.61 20.06
C VAL A 9 28.91 28.53 20.20
N ALA A 10 28.79 27.49 19.35
CA ALA A 10 29.93 26.77 18.80
C ALA A 10 29.71 26.52 17.30
N THR A 11 30.59 27.12 16.50
CA THR A 11 30.81 26.88 15.06
C THR A 11 31.74 25.68 14.86
N ALA A 12 31.40 24.78 13.94
CA ALA A 12 32.30 23.95 13.14
C ALA A 12 31.43 23.28 12.05
N GLY A 13 31.76 23.18 10.78
CA GLY A 13 32.96 23.50 10.01
C GLY A 13 32.80 22.75 8.70
N CYS A 14 32.68 23.46 7.58
CA CYS A 14 32.66 22.87 6.24
C CYS A 14 33.97 22.10 6.00
N ALA A 15 33.88 20.80 5.69
CA ALA A 15 34.97 20.03 5.12
C ALA A 15 34.63 19.73 3.66
N ALA A 16 35.21 20.54 2.76
CA ALA A 16 35.27 20.24 1.34
C ALA A 16 36.27 19.09 1.13
N LEU A 17 35.82 17.98 0.57
CA LEU A 17 36.72 16.94 0.06
C LEU A 17 36.97 17.17 -1.44
N LEU A 18 38.23 17.50 -1.75
CA LEU A 18 38.80 17.48 -3.09
C LEU A 18 38.75 16.05 -3.66
N ALA A 19 38.12 15.88 -4.81
CA ALA A 19 38.37 14.73 -5.68
C ALA A 19 39.36 15.14 -6.80
N VAL A 20 40.45 14.40 -6.87
CA VAL A 20 41.57 14.55 -7.81
C VAL A 20 41.16 14.05 -9.19
N LEU A 21 41.28 14.91 -10.21
CA LEU A 21 41.23 14.53 -11.62
C LEU A 21 42.58 13.96 -12.06
N PRO A 22 42.63 12.84 -12.80
CA PRO A 22 43.71 12.55 -13.72
C PRO A 22 43.32 12.97 -15.15
N THR A 23 43.93 14.06 -15.62
CA THR A 23 44.37 14.17 -17.03
C THR A 23 45.61 13.28 -17.14
N GLY A 24 45.85 12.43 -18.13
CA GLY A 24 45.60 12.46 -19.56
C GLY A 24 46.90 11.95 -20.19
N CYS A 25 46.85 10.97 -21.10
CA CYS A 25 47.94 10.71 -22.04
C CYS A 25 47.37 10.15 -23.34
N SER A 26 47.53 10.94 -24.40
CA SER A 26 47.24 10.68 -25.80
C SER A 26 48.46 10.10 -26.53
N ASP A 27 48.22 9.34 -27.60
CA ASP A 27 48.96 9.30 -28.88
C ASP A 27 48.42 8.11 -29.71
N GLY A 28 48.12 8.15 -31.02
CA GLY A 28 48.09 9.15 -32.10
C GLY A 28 47.10 8.61 -33.16
N GLY A 29 46.38 9.41 -33.95
CA GLY A 29 46.89 10.11 -35.14
C GLY A 29 46.58 9.36 -36.45
N GLY A 30 45.54 9.77 -37.20
CA GLY A 30 45.27 9.28 -38.57
C GLY A 30 43.88 9.62 -39.13
N HIS A 31 43.82 10.48 -40.15
CA HIS A 31 42.66 11.14 -40.78
C HIS A 31 41.59 10.26 -41.48
N GLY A 32 40.35 10.76 -41.56
CA GLY A 32 39.39 10.40 -42.62
C GLY A 32 37.90 10.73 -42.41
N THR A 33 37.51 11.97 -42.74
CA THR A 33 36.21 12.44 -43.28
C THR A 33 34.88 12.20 -42.53
N ASP A 34 34.36 13.30 -41.97
CA ASP A 34 33.05 13.92 -42.23
C ASP A 34 31.78 13.05 -42.28
N GLY A 35 31.02 13.13 -41.18
CA GLY A 35 29.60 13.52 -41.20
C GLY A 35 28.57 12.52 -41.75
N ASN A 36 27.97 11.75 -40.85
CA ASN A 36 26.51 11.77 -40.67
C ASN A 36 26.15 11.21 -39.29
N GLY A 37 25.15 11.80 -38.64
CA GLY A 37 24.85 11.59 -37.22
C GLY A 37 24.43 10.17 -36.86
N ASP A 38 25.14 9.60 -35.88
CA ASP A 38 24.61 8.55 -35.01
C ASP A 38 23.98 9.22 -33.79
N GLY A 39 22.80 9.80 -34.01
CA GLY A 39 21.87 10.10 -32.93
C GLY A 39 21.24 8.81 -32.44
N ASP A 40 21.51 8.45 -31.19
CA ASP A 40 20.52 7.96 -30.21
C ASP A 40 19.57 6.82 -30.60
N ASN A 41 20.02 5.81 -31.35
CA ASN A 41 19.22 4.60 -31.60
C ASN A 41 19.30 3.54 -30.49
N ASN A 42 19.64 3.91 -29.24
CA ASN A 42 19.70 2.95 -28.11
C ASN A 42 18.92 3.41 -26.87
N ALA A 43 17.89 4.23 -27.04
CA ALA A 43 17.06 4.76 -25.94
C ALA A 43 16.08 3.74 -25.32
N SER A 44 15.98 2.52 -25.86
CA SER A 44 15.04 1.47 -25.45
C SER A 44 15.66 0.29 -24.68
N ALA A 45 16.95 0.32 -24.36
CA ALA A 45 17.58 -0.77 -23.62
C ALA A 45 17.17 -0.75 -22.14
N ILE A 46 16.81 -1.93 -21.61
CA ILE A 46 16.62 -2.17 -20.18
C ILE A 46 17.94 -1.96 -19.46
N ARG A 47 17.89 -1.30 -18.30
CA ARG A 47 19.04 -0.93 -17.49
C ARG A 47 18.94 -1.59 -16.11
N PRO A 48 20.07 -1.99 -15.51
CA PRO A 48 20.06 -2.41 -14.12
C PRO A 48 19.73 -1.21 -13.22
N PRO A 49 19.07 -1.44 -12.08
CA PRO A 49 18.86 -0.40 -11.07
C PRO A 49 20.16 0.12 -10.49
N THR A 50 20.07 1.31 -9.91
CA THR A 50 21.17 1.92 -9.17
C THR A 50 21.58 1.00 -8.05
N LYS A 51 22.88 0.94 -7.77
CA LYS A 51 23.37 0.13 -6.68
C LYS A 51 23.14 0.86 -5.35
N GLY A 52 22.27 0.33 -4.50
CA GLY A 52 22.08 0.82 -3.14
C GLY A 52 22.93 0.11 -2.09
N ALA A 53 22.55 0.26 -0.83
CA ALA A 53 23.24 -0.26 0.34
C ALA A 53 22.25 -0.83 1.37
N PRO A 54 22.65 -1.82 2.18
CA PRO A 54 21.77 -2.38 3.19
C PRO A 54 21.56 -1.40 4.35
N SER A 55 20.42 -1.51 5.04
CA SER A 55 20.03 -0.71 6.20
C SER A 55 19.67 -1.62 7.38
N GLU A 56 19.90 -1.18 8.61
CA GLU A 56 19.37 -1.86 9.82
C GLU A 56 17.86 -1.69 9.96
N THR A 57 17.29 -0.67 9.32
CA THR A 57 15.85 -0.42 9.23
C THR A 57 15.51 -0.07 7.78
N PRO A 58 15.45 -1.08 6.90
CA PRO A 58 15.17 -0.83 5.48
C PRO A 58 13.75 -0.25 5.31
N SER A 59 13.61 0.71 4.40
CA SER A 59 12.29 1.22 4.03
C SER A 59 11.54 0.11 3.31
N PRO A 60 10.31 -0.26 3.72
CA PRO A 60 9.53 -1.34 3.09
C PRO A 60 9.21 -1.06 1.61
N ASP A 61 9.55 0.11 1.10
CA ASP A 61 9.30 0.49 -0.28
C ASP A 61 10.56 0.51 -1.15
N ASP A 62 11.76 0.28 -0.61
CA ASP A 62 13.03 0.38 -1.34
C ASP A 62 13.73 -0.99 -1.42
N PHE A 63 13.50 -1.74 -2.51
CA PHE A 63 14.05 -3.09 -2.66
C PHE A 63 15.56 -3.09 -2.95
N ASN A 64 16.12 -1.97 -3.40
CA ASN A 64 17.54 -1.85 -3.73
C ASN A 64 18.40 -1.07 -2.74
N GLY A 65 17.79 -0.44 -1.75
CA GLY A 65 18.44 0.36 -0.72
C GLY A 65 19.09 1.63 -1.27
N ASP A 66 18.54 2.23 -2.34
CA ASP A 66 19.10 3.43 -2.96
C ASP A 66 18.48 4.75 -2.50
N GLY A 67 17.48 4.67 -1.61
CA GLY A 67 16.81 5.79 -0.98
C GLY A 67 15.58 6.31 -1.73
N TYR A 68 15.15 5.64 -2.79
CA TYR A 68 13.93 5.97 -3.52
C TYR A 68 12.93 4.81 -3.40
N ALA A 69 11.64 5.13 -3.30
CA ALA A 69 10.64 4.08 -3.30
C ALA A 69 10.53 3.38 -4.67
N ASP A 70 10.19 2.10 -4.64
CA ASP A 70 10.03 1.20 -5.77
C ASP A 70 8.57 0.77 -5.93
N PHE A 71 8.17 0.63 -7.19
CA PHE A 71 6.84 0.18 -7.56
C PHE A 71 6.83 -1.31 -7.89
N ALA A 72 6.02 -2.11 -7.19
CA ALA A 72 5.79 -3.52 -7.51
C ALA A 72 4.33 -3.75 -7.93
N THR A 73 4.12 -4.51 -9.00
CA THR A 73 2.78 -4.87 -9.45
C THR A 73 2.74 -6.25 -10.11
N VAL A 74 1.56 -6.86 -10.09
CA VAL A 74 1.35 -8.23 -10.55
C VAL A 74 0.21 -8.35 -11.56
N THR A 75 0.39 -9.29 -12.48
CA THR A 75 -0.68 -9.92 -13.26
C THR A 75 -0.96 -11.31 -12.68
N HIS A 76 -1.73 -12.16 -13.37
CA HIS A 76 -1.88 -13.55 -12.94
C HIS A 76 -0.60 -14.40 -13.18
N GLU A 77 0.27 -13.97 -14.09
CA GLU A 77 1.45 -14.73 -14.54
C GLU A 77 2.79 -14.06 -14.21
N ARG A 78 2.80 -12.75 -13.98
CA ARG A 78 4.02 -11.95 -13.89
C ARG A 78 4.01 -10.95 -12.76
N LEU A 79 5.17 -10.82 -12.13
CA LEU A 79 5.58 -9.71 -11.28
C LEU A 79 6.43 -8.74 -12.09
N GLY A 80 6.17 -7.45 -11.97
CA GLY A 80 7.02 -6.37 -12.47
C GLY A 80 7.36 -5.41 -11.33
N VAL A 81 8.63 -5.05 -11.23
CA VAL A 81 9.14 -4.05 -10.29
C VAL A 81 9.81 -2.94 -11.07
N VAL A 82 9.40 -1.70 -10.90
CA VAL A 82 10.03 -0.51 -11.46
C VAL A 82 10.72 0.25 -10.35
N TYR A 83 12.00 0.54 -10.54
CA TYR A 83 12.79 1.19 -9.51
C TYR A 83 12.63 2.70 -9.57
N GLY A 84 12.57 3.32 -8.38
CA GLY A 84 12.53 4.77 -8.21
C GLY A 84 13.84 5.44 -8.63
N GLY A 85 13.87 6.76 -8.45
CA GLY A 85 15.07 7.56 -8.70
C GLY A 85 14.75 9.04 -8.79
N PRO A 86 15.76 9.92 -8.96
CA PRO A 86 15.60 11.38 -8.84
C PRO A 86 14.72 12.06 -9.92
N LYS A 87 14.04 11.26 -10.77
CA LYS A 87 13.06 11.71 -11.77
C LYS A 87 11.80 10.86 -11.72
N GLY A 88 11.61 10.13 -10.62
CA GLY A 88 10.60 9.10 -10.44
C GLY A 88 10.89 7.79 -11.16
N PRO A 89 9.88 6.89 -11.19
CA PRO A 89 10.01 5.56 -11.75
C PRO A 89 10.27 5.60 -13.26
N ASP A 90 11.30 4.89 -13.71
CA ASP A 90 11.63 4.71 -15.14
C ASP A 90 11.34 3.26 -15.55
N PRO A 91 10.40 2.98 -16.46
CA PRO A 91 10.03 1.61 -16.82
C PRO A 91 11.20 0.82 -17.44
N ARG A 92 12.28 1.48 -17.87
CA ARG A 92 13.49 0.83 -18.38
C ARG A 92 14.42 0.33 -17.26
N VAL A 93 14.22 0.79 -16.04
CA VAL A 93 14.94 0.35 -14.84
C VAL A 93 13.98 -0.53 -14.06
N ARG A 94 13.99 -1.83 -14.37
CA ARG A 94 12.99 -2.77 -13.86
C ARG A 94 13.50 -4.19 -13.71
N SER A 95 12.81 -4.94 -12.87
CA SER A 95 12.90 -6.39 -12.75
C SER A 95 11.56 -7.03 -13.10
N THR A 96 11.59 -8.24 -13.66
CA THR A 96 10.38 -9.00 -13.97
C THR A 96 10.58 -10.46 -13.60
N ALA A 97 9.61 -11.05 -12.92
CA ALA A 97 9.61 -12.46 -12.58
C ALA A 97 8.32 -13.14 -13.03
N ARG A 98 8.38 -14.46 -13.20
CA ARG A 98 7.17 -15.28 -13.35
C ARG A 98 6.62 -15.62 -11.97
N LEU A 99 5.32 -15.48 -11.81
CA LEU A 99 4.62 -15.96 -10.63
C LEU A 99 4.34 -17.46 -10.76
N ALA A 100 4.06 -18.10 -9.63
CA ALA A 100 3.48 -19.44 -9.65
C ALA A 100 2.08 -19.37 -10.29
N ASP A 101 1.72 -20.36 -11.10
CA ASP A 101 0.41 -20.41 -11.79
C ASP A 101 -0.74 -20.27 -10.78
N GLY A 102 -1.60 -19.26 -11.01
CA GLY A 102 -2.79 -19.00 -10.19
C GLY A 102 -3.85 -18.21 -10.95
N ASP A 103 -5.12 -18.47 -10.67
CA ASP A 103 -6.26 -17.77 -11.31
C ASP A 103 -6.45 -16.33 -10.80
N ILE A 104 -5.83 -15.98 -9.66
CA ILE A 104 -5.98 -14.70 -8.96
C ILE A 104 -4.57 -14.15 -8.68
N PRO A 105 -4.28 -12.87 -9.00
CA PRO A 105 -3.01 -12.24 -8.64
C PRO A 105 -2.77 -12.30 -7.12
N PRO A 106 -1.54 -12.58 -6.68
CA PRO A 106 -1.22 -12.61 -5.25
C PRO A 106 -1.32 -11.22 -4.62
N GLU A 107 -1.54 -11.19 -3.31
CA GLU A 107 -1.25 -10.03 -2.50
C GLU A 107 0.26 -9.89 -2.33
N LEU A 108 0.75 -8.66 -2.25
CA LEU A 108 2.16 -8.34 -2.11
C LEU A 108 2.39 -7.71 -0.74
N LEU A 109 3.22 -8.34 0.07
CA LEU A 109 3.68 -7.82 1.35
C LEU A 109 5.18 -7.51 1.24
N ARG A 110 5.64 -6.48 1.95
CA ARG A 110 7.01 -5.97 1.84
C ARG A 110 7.67 -5.93 3.23
N GLY A 111 8.92 -6.36 3.32
CA GLY A 111 9.71 -6.36 4.56
C GLY A 111 11.03 -7.10 4.35
N ASP A 112 12.04 -6.82 5.16
CA ASP A 112 13.31 -7.57 5.16
C ASP A 112 13.10 -8.90 5.89
N LEU A 113 12.79 -9.96 5.12
CA LEU A 113 12.43 -11.25 5.69
C LEU A 113 13.67 -12.06 6.07
N ASP A 114 14.82 -11.83 5.44
CA ASP A 114 16.02 -12.61 5.70
C ASP A 114 17.17 -11.90 6.41
N ASP A 115 16.90 -10.67 6.89
CA ASP A 115 17.78 -9.82 7.68
C ASP A 115 19.10 -9.60 6.93
N ASP A 116 18.98 -9.18 5.67
CA ASP A 116 20.11 -8.79 4.83
C ASP A 116 20.24 -7.27 4.63
N GLY A 117 19.29 -6.52 5.20
CA GLY A 117 19.19 -5.08 5.19
C GLY A 117 18.57 -4.50 3.91
N TYR A 118 17.99 -5.33 3.06
CA TYR A 118 17.18 -4.90 1.92
C TYR A 118 15.75 -5.39 2.09
N THR A 119 14.81 -4.62 1.58
CA THR A 119 13.42 -5.07 1.59
C THR A 119 13.20 -6.21 0.60
N ASP A 120 12.53 -7.26 1.06
CA ASP A 120 12.03 -8.35 0.25
C ASP A 120 10.57 -8.15 -0.16
N LEU A 121 10.10 -8.96 -1.10
CA LEU A 121 8.71 -8.98 -1.54
C LEU A 121 8.10 -10.38 -1.36
N LEU A 122 7.05 -10.48 -0.57
CA LEU A 122 6.30 -11.70 -0.33
C LEU A 122 5.02 -11.70 -1.16
N ALA A 123 4.93 -12.62 -2.12
CA ALA A 123 3.72 -12.88 -2.88
C ALA A 123 2.88 -13.95 -2.17
N SER A 124 1.72 -13.53 -1.66
CA SER A 124 0.75 -14.31 -0.91
C SER A 124 -0.43 -14.70 -1.80
N TYR A 125 -0.66 -16.00 -1.99
CA TYR A 125 -1.65 -16.50 -2.94
C TYR A 125 -2.92 -16.95 -2.21
N ALA A 126 -4.08 -16.87 -2.89
CA ALA A 126 -5.37 -17.30 -2.33
C ALA A 126 -5.46 -18.80 -2.01
N ASN A 127 -4.51 -19.60 -2.49
CA ASN A 127 -4.38 -21.02 -2.17
C ASN A 127 -3.50 -21.28 -0.93
N ARG A 128 -3.19 -20.24 -0.14
CA ARG A 128 -2.31 -20.27 1.05
C ARG A 128 -0.86 -20.66 0.78
N SER A 129 -0.43 -20.60 -0.48
CA SER A 129 1.01 -20.65 -0.78
C SER A 129 1.58 -19.24 -0.74
N ALA A 130 2.88 -19.16 -0.45
CA ALA A 130 3.59 -17.90 -0.54
C ALA A 130 5.00 -18.11 -1.09
N THR A 131 5.48 -17.13 -1.85
CA THR A 131 6.83 -17.10 -2.39
C THR A 131 7.40 -15.74 -2.10
N TYR A 132 8.59 -15.67 -1.50
CA TYR A 132 9.27 -14.39 -1.32
C TYR A 132 10.41 -14.25 -2.33
N TYR A 133 10.62 -13.01 -2.75
CA TYR A 133 11.65 -12.58 -3.66
C TYR A 133 12.60 -11.71 -2.86
N ARG A 134 13.89 -12.04 -2.86
CA ARG A 134 14.87 -11.32 -2.07
C ARG A 134 15.16 -9.95 -2.66
N GLY A 135 15.25 -8.92 -1.83
CA GLY A 135 15.84 -7.64 -2.16
C GLY A 135 17.33 -7.73 -2.43
N GLY A 136 17.99 -6.60 -2.65
CA GLY A 136 19.44 -6.63 -2.72
C GLY A 136 20.02 -5.37 -3.35
N PRO A 137 21.34 -5.24 -3.42
CA PRO A 137 21.99 -4.02 -3.90
C PRO A 137 21.67 -3.66 -5.34
N ARG A 138 21.00 -4.51 -6.12
CA ARG A 138 20.50 -4.20 -7.46
C ARG A 138 19.03 -4.58 -7.60
N GLY A 139 18.30 -4.40 -6.50
CA GLY A 139 16.90 -4.69 -6.38
C GLY A 139 16.56 -6.16 -6.35
N LEU A 140 15.26 -6.39 -6.40
CA LEU A 140 14.63 -7.71 -6.30
C LEU A 140 15.24 -8.79 -7.21
N GLU A 141 15.66 -9.90 -6.60
CA GLU A 141 16.04 -11.13 -7.29
C GLU A 141 14.80 -11.80 -7.92
N THR A 142 14.87 -12.10 -9.22
CA THR A 142 13.72 -12.63 -9.97
C THR A 142 13.55 -14.15 -9.87
N SER A 143 14.36 -14.81 -9.04
CA SER A 143 14.24 -16.24 -8.72
C SER A 143 13.70 -16.36 -7.30
N PRO A 144 12.41 -16.69 -7.12
CA PRO A 144 11.83 -16.72 -5.78
C PRO A 144 12.39 -17.87 -4.95
N THR A 145 12.50 -17.62 -3.66
CA THR A 145 12.65 -18.68 -2.66
C THR A 145 11.25 -19.04 -2.14
N GLY A 146 10.91 -20.32 -2.13
CA GLY A 146 9.63 -20.76 -1.57
C GLY A 146 9.62 -20.50 -0.07
N LEU A 147 8.58 -19.83 0.43
CA LEU A 147 8.35 -19.72 1.87
C LEU A 147 7.81 -21.07 2.36
N ARG A 148 8.46 -21.65 3.36
CA ARG A 148 8.06 -22.94 3.93
C ARG A 148 7.39 -22.69 5.26
N LEU A 149 6.08 -22.45 5.19
CA LEU A 149 5.23 -22.41 6.37
C LEU A 149 4.69 -23.82 6.66
N PRO A 150 4.57 -24.22 7.94
CA PRO A 150 3.88 -25.44 8.32
C PRO A 150 2.46 -25.48 7.75
N ASP A 151 2.00 -26.66 7.32
CA ASP A 151 0.62 -26.82 6.81
C ASP A 151 -0.42 -26.44 7.88
N VAL A 152 -1.07 -25.28 7.71
CA VAL A 152 -2.31 -24.95 8.41
C VAL A 152 -3.47 -25.53 7.57
N PRO A 153 -4.33 -26.40 8.14
CA PRO A 153 -5.44 -26.98 7.41
C PRO A 153 -6.33 -25.90 6.75
N PRO A 154 -6.72 -26.06 5.47
CA PRO A 154 -7.55 -25.09 4.79
C PRO A 154 -8.94 -25.03 5.43
N ALA A 155 -9.60 -23.87 5.33
CA ALA A 155 -11.03 -23.79 5.64
C ALA A 155 -11.80 -24.77 4.74
N SER A 156 -12.45 -25.76 5.32
CA SER A 156 -13.11 -26.86 4.62
C SER A 156 -14.41 -26.44 3.91
N SER A 157 -14.93 -25.24 4.18
CA SER A 157 -16.32 -24.89 3.87
C SER A 157 -16.60 -23.47 3.34
N VAL A 158 -15.62 -22.60 3.09
CA VAL A 158 -15.91 -21.20 2.67
C VAL A 158 -15.30 -20.84 1.32
N GLY A 159 -16.13 -20.32 0.41
CA GLY A 159 -15.71 -19.59 -0.79
C GLY A 159 -15.15 -18.18 -0.48
N ALA A 160 -14.58 -17.99 0.71
CA ALA A 160 -13.93 -16.74 1.10
C ALA A 160 -12.50 -16.73 0.53
N PRO A 161 -12.04 -15.59 -0.02
CA PRO A 161 -10.66 -15.47 -0.48
C PRO A 161 -9.72 -15.59 0.72
N SER A 162 -9.10 -16.75 0.88
CA SER A 162 -8.13 -17.02 1.92
C SER A 162 -6.74 -16.60 1.44
N VAL A 163 -6.43 -15.31 1.46
CA VAL A 163 -5.07 -14.83 1.17
C VAL A 163 -4.25 -14.96 2.46
N GLN A 164 -3.15 -15.72 2.39
CA GLN A 164 -2.25 -16.02 3.51
C GLN A 164 -0.82 -16.15 2.98
N PRO A 165 0.19 -15.51 3.61
CA PRO A 165 0.17 -14.79 4.89
C PRO A 165 -0.65 -13.50 4.91
N ALA A 166 -1.02 -13.06 6.12
CA ALA A 166 -2.06 -12.06 6.35
C ALA A 166 -1.53 -10.72 6.88
N ALA A 167 -0.36 -10.68 7.55
CA ALA A 167 0.31 -9.44 7.94
C ALA A 167 1.81 -9.70 8.19
N LEU A 168 2.61 -8.62 8.13
CA LEU A 168 4.03 -8.60 8.49
C LEU A 168 4.27 -7.58 9.61
N GLY A 169 5.31 -7.78 10.40
CA GLY A 169 5.78 -6.82 11.39
C GLY A 169 6.85 -7.40 12.29
N ASP A 170 7.62 -6.55 12.94
CA ASP A 170 8.51 -6.97 14.03
C ASP A 170 7.67 -6.95 15.33
N PHE A 171 7.18 -8.13 15.75
CA PHE A 171 6.23 -8.23 16.86
C PHE A 171 6.91 -8.30 18.23
N ASP A 172 8.22 -8.62 18.27
CA ASP A 172 8.99 -8.78 19.49
C ASP A 172 10.21 -7.85 19.64
N ARG A 173 10.43 -7.00 18.63
CA ARG A 173 11.53 -6.03 18.53
C ARG A 173 12.90 -6.68 18.56
N ASP A 174 13.04 -7.89 18.02
CA ASP A 174 14.35 -8.50 17.83
C ASP A 174 15.10 -7.98 16.59
N GLY A 175 14.42 -7.20 15.74
CA GLY A 175 14.94 -6.58 14.53
C GLY A 175 14.63 -7.37 13.26
N ASP A 176 14.09 -8.58 13.39
CA ASP A 176 13.70 -9.42 12.28
C ASP A 176 12.20 -9.23 11.95
N ILE A 177 11.84 -9.25 10.67
CA ILE A 177 10.42 -9.19 10.28
C ILE A 177 9.78 -10.58 10.51
N ASP A 178 8.68 -10.58 11.25
CA ASP A 178 7.85 -11.76 11.46
C ASP A 178 6.68 -11.82 10.46
N VAL A 179 6.16 -13.04 10.26
CA VAL A 179 4.99 -13.31 9.43
C VAL A 179 3.84 -13.77 10.29
N PHE A 180 2.70 -13.08 10.23
CA PHE A 180 1.45 -13.49 10.85
C PHE A 180 0.55 -14.24 9.86
N GLU A 181 0.25 -15.50 10.18
CA GLU A 181 -0.63 -16.37 9.42
C GLU A 181 -1.95 -16.59 10.17
N LEU A 182 -3.08 -16.41 9.49
CA LEU A 182 -4.39 -16.68 10.05
C LEU A 182 -4.74 -18.18 10.01
N GLY A 183 -5.44 -18.65 11.03
CA GLY A 183 -5.97 -20.01 11.06
C GLY A 183 -7.12 -20.24 10.06
N GLY A 184 -7.22 -21.48 9.55
CA GLY A 184 -8.41 -21.98 8.85
C GLY A 184 -9.63 -22.16 9.77
N ASP A 185 -10.56 -23.05 9.42
CA ASP A 185 -11.67 -23.48 10.29
C ASP A 185 -11.27 -24.61 11.25
N THR A 186 -10.13 -25.25 10.99
CA THR A 186 -9.52 -26.28 11.85
C THR A 186 -8.10 -25.85 12.23
N GLY A 187 -7.50 -26.49 13.23
CA GLY A 187 -6.16 -26.15 13.70
C GLY A 187 -6.08 -24.85 14.51
N PRO A 188 -4.91 -24.20 14.58
CA PRO A 188 -4.76 -23.00 15.38
C PRO A 188 -5.59 -21.82 14.84
N ALA A 189 -5.87 -20.81 15.68
CA ALA A 189 -6.56 -19.59 15.30
C ALA A 189 -5.69 -18.63 14.49
N ALA A 190 -4.39 -18.66 14.76
CA ALA A 190 -3.34 -17.99 14.04
C ALA A 190 -1.99 -18.61 14.42
N THR A 191 -0.99 -18.37 13.60
CA THR A 191 0.40 -18.72 13.84
C THR A 191 1.28 -17.53 13.52
N VAL A 192 2.28 -17.25 14.36
CA VAL A 192 3.36 -16.32 14.02
C VAL A 192 4.58 -17.14 13.68
N HIS A 193 5.24 -16.77 12.59
CA HIS A 193 6.52 -17.30 12.16
C HIS A 193 7.55 -16.20 12.37
N ASN A 194 8.45 -16.42 13.33
CA ASN A 194 9.42 -15.40 13.69
C ASN A 194 10.58 -15.39 12.68
N GLY A 195 11.00 -14.19 12.29
CA GLY A 195 12.18 -13.98 11.48
C GLY A 195 13.49 -14.33 12.22
N PRO A 196 14.64 -14.33 11.52
CA PRO A 196 14.75 -14.15 10.07
C PRO A 196 14.48 -15.47 9.33
N PHE A 197 14.03 -15.36 8.09
CA PHE A 197 13.72 -16.48 7.20
C PHE A 197 14.96 -16.92 6.41
N ARG A 198 15.61 -18.00 6.84
CA ARG A 198 16.82 -18.53 6.18
C ARG A 198 16.45 -19.68 5.25
N ASP A 199 16.74 -19.53 3.95
CA ASP A 199 16.33 -20.46 2.89
C ASP A 199 14.79 -20.73 2.88
N GLY A 200 14.01 -19.72 3.27
CA GLY A 200 12.55 -19.75 3.35
C GLY A 200 11.97 -20.43 4.59
N GLU A 201 12.79 -20.85 5.55
CA GLU A 201 12.34 -21.39 6.83
C GLU A 201 12.40 -20.30 7.92
N PRO A 202 11.37 -20.15 8.77
CA PRO A 202 11.42 -19.22 9.90
C PRO A 202 12.40 -19.68 10.98
N HIS A 203 12.82 -18.76 11.84
CA HIS A 203 13.64 -19.07 13.00
C HIS A 203 12.89 -19.90 14.05
N ASP A 204 11.65 -19.52 14.36
CA ASP A 204 10.72 -20.28 15.22
C ASP A 204 9.26 -19.99 14.84
N SER A 205 8.30 -20.69 15.43
CA SER A 205 6.88 -20.42 15.22
C SER A 205 6.03 -20.64 16.48
N LYS A 206 5.02 -19.79 16.65
CA LYS A 206 4.11 -19.79 17.80
C LYS A 206 2.66 -19.90 17.35
N ASN A 207 1.98 -20.96 17.80
CA ASN A 207 0.56 -21.19 17.52
C ASN A 207 -0.36 -20.58 18.60
N PHE A 208 -1.43 -19.91 18.19
CA PHE A 208 -2.42 -19.30 19.08
C PHE A 208 -3.64 -20.18 19.38
N GLY A 209 -3.43 -21.44 19.78
CA GLY A 209 -4.50 -22.36 20.21
C GLY A 209 -5.69 -22.44 19.23
N THR A 210 -6.83 -23.00 19.64
CA THR A 210 -8.00 -23.15 18.73
C THR A 210 -9.13 -22.16 19.02
N ARG A 211 -8.96 -21.26 20.00
CA ARG A 211 -10.01 -20.31 20.41
C ARG A 211 -10.15 -19.21 19.36
N ARG A 212 -11.38 -18.99 18.88
CA ARG A 212 -11.71 -17.93 17.90
C ARG A 212 -13.02 -17.22 18.28
N PRO A 213 -13.19 -15.93 17.90
CA PRO A 213 -14.48 -15.26 17.96
C PRO A 213 -15.54 -16.05 17.18
N GLY A 214 -16.68 -16.34 17.81
CA GLY A 214 -17.74 -17.15 17.19
C GLY A 214 -17.56 -18.68 17.29
N GLY A 215 -16.47 -19.16 17.90
CA GLY A 215 -16.28 -20.59 18.20
C GLY A 215 -15.70 -21.40 17.03
N GLU A 216 -15.99 -22.70 17.02
CA GLU A 216 -15.45 -23.67 16.06
C GLU A 216 -15.93 -23.40 14.62
N ASP A 217 -17.08 -22.74 14.46
CA ASP A 217 -17.68 -22.39 13.16
C ASP A 217 -17.21 -21.01 12.66
N SER A 218 -15.92 -20.72 12.82
CA SER A 218 -15.32 -19.45 12.38
C SER A 218 -13.93 -19.62 11.77
N THR A 219 -13.63 -18.76 10.79
CA THR A 219 -12.31 -18.70 10.13
C THR A 219 -11.84 -17.25 10.01
N GLY A 220 -10.53 -17.06 10.15
CA GLY A 220 -9.91 -15.76 9.92
C GLY A 220 -9.90 -15.43 8.43
N TYR A 221 -10.20 -14.18 8.07
CA TYR A 221 -10.22 -13.75 6.67
C TYR A 221 -9.43 -12.48 6.39
N ARG A 222 -9.03 -11.76 7.44
CA ARG A 222 -8.23 -10.54 7.33
C ARG A 222 -7.46 -10.33 8.61
N ALA A 223 -6.22 -9.88 8.49
CA ALA A 223 -5.45 -9.34 9.60
C ALA A 223 -4.82 -8.03 9.15
N GLU A 224 -4.59 -7.12 10.08
CA GLU A 224 -3.85 -5.90 9.84
C GLU A 224 -2.90 -5.68 11.02
N ALA A 225 -1.67 -5.25 10.70
CA ALA A 225 -0.62 -4.99 11.67
C ALA A 225 -0.33 -3.49 11.77
N GLY A 226 0.01 -3.04 12.97
CA GLY A 226 0.33 -1.64 13.28
C GLY A 226 0.59 -1.45 14.78
N ASP A 227 1.14 -0.31 15.20
CA ASP A 227 1.32 0.05 16.61
C ASP A 227 0.05 0.72 17.17
N PHE A 228 -0.96 -0.07 17.53
CA PHE A 228 -2.26 0.46 17.96
C PHE A 228 -2.29 0.93 19.43
N ASP A 229 -1.19 0.84 20.19
CA ASP A 229 -1.17 1.37 21.56
C ASP A 229 0.06 2.22 21.93
N GLY A 230 0.93 2.50 20.96
CA GLY A 230 2.04 3.44 21.11
C GLY A 230 3.18 2.90 21.95
N ASP A 231 3.21 1.59 22.20
CA ASP A 231 4.36 0.94 22.84
C ASP A 231 5.47 0.62 21.81
N GLY A 232 5.12 0.71 20.53
CA GLY A 232 5.89 0.52 19.31
C GLY A 232 6.37 -0.90 19.04
N TYR A 233 5.84 -1.89 19.76
CA TYR A 233 5.80 -3.24 19.22
C TYR A 233 4.66 -3.30 18.21
N THR A 234 4.84 -4.07 17.15
CA THR A 234 3.75 -4.25 16.19
C THR A 234 2.65 -5.10 16.83
N ASP A 235 1.41 -4.64 16.74
CA ASP A 235 0.20 -5.35 17.16
C ASP A 235 -0.55 -5.91 15.94
N VAL A 236 -1.57 -6.76 16.18
CA VAL A 236 -2.43 -7.29 15.11
C VAL A 236 -3.90 -7.29 15.49
N TYR A 237 -4.77 -6.80 14.61
CA TYR A 237 -6.19 -7.11 14.62
C TYR A 237 -6.51 -8.19 13.60
N ALA A 238 -7.21 -9.24 14.00
CA ALA A 238 -7.63 -10.35 13.14
C ALA A 238 -9.15 -10.49 13.13
N TRP A 239 -9.76 -10.44 11.95
CA TRP A 239 -11.21 -10.54 11.77
C TRP A 239 -11.64 -11.94 11.34
N PHE A 240 -12.78 -12.38 11.87
CA PHE A 240 -13.33 -13.72 11.69
C PHE A 240 -14.73 -13.67 11.08
N LEU A 241 -15.01 -14.59 10.16
CA LEU A 241 -16.31 -14.82 9.53
C LEU A 241 -16.84 -16.19 9.93
N TRP A 242 -18.15 -16.36 9.76
CA TRP A 242 -18.78 -17.67 9.92
C TRP A 242 -18.27 -18.63 8.84
N THR A 243 -18.05 -19.88 9.25
CA THR A 243 -17.78 -20.98 8.33
C THR A 243 -19.03 -21.84 8.27
N ASP A 244 -19.64 -22.00 7.10
CA ASP A 244 -20.86 -22.81 6.88
C ASP A 244 -20.59 -24.30 7.19
N PRO A 245 -20.74 -24.76 8.45
CA PRO A 245 -20.24 -26.06 8.87
C PRO A 245 -21.16 -27.18 8.37
N GLU A 246 -22.41 -26.84 8.07
CA GLU A 246 -23.43 -27.72 7.53
C GLU A 246 -23.35 -27.80 5.99
N SER A 247 -22.50 -26.98 5.36
CA SER A 247 -22.37 -26.86 3.90
C SER A 247 -23.74 -26.66 3.23
N GLU A 248 -24.59 -25.82 3.83
CA GLU A 248 -25.89 -25.46 3.26
C GLU A 248 -25.73 -24.72 1.92
N GLY A 249 -24.54 -24.16 1.66
CA GLY A 249 -24.15 -23.57 0.39
C GLY A 249 -24.75 -22.19 0.17
N ASP A 250 -25.24 -21.55 1.23
CA ASP A 250 -25.83 -20.21 1.21
C ASP A 250 -24.77 -19.10 1.08
N ARG A 251 -23.48 -19.44 1.31
CA ARG A 251 -22.33 -18.54 1.29
C ARG A 251 -22.51 -17.37 2.25
N ASP A 252 -23.10 -17.62 3.42
CA ASP A 252 -23.19 -16.60 4.45
C ASP A 252 -21.78 -16.17 4.91
N LEU A 253 -21.47 -14.89 4.70
CA LEU A 253 -20.22 -14.24 5.11
C LEU A 253 -20.51 -13.33 6.32
N THR A 254 -21.24 -13.84 7.31
CA THR A 254 -21.55 -13.08 8.51
C THR A 254 -20.30 -12.91 9.39
N PRO A 255 -19.89 -11.67 9.73
CA PRO A 255 -18.81 -11.43 10.69
C PRO A 255 -19.11 -12.09 12.03
N LYS A 256 -18.11 -12.77 12.60
CA LYS A 256 -18.22 -13.43 13.92
C LYS A 256 -17.50 -12.68 15.03
N GLY A 257 -16.55 -11.84 14.67
CA GLY A 257 -15.84 -11.04 15.66
C GLY A 257 -14.40 -10.77 15.27
N VAL A 258 -13.66 -10.25 16.25
CA VAL A 258 -12.29 -9.78 16.08
C VAL A 258 -11.44 -10.24 17.25
N GLN A 259 -10.21 -10.68 16.97
CA GLN A 259 -9.19 -10.96 17.97
C GLN A 259 -8.05 -9.97 17.81
N ALA A 260 -7.79 -9.17 18.84
CA ALA A 260 -6.61 -8.34 18.94
C ALA A 260 -5.46 -9.13 19.58
N TYR A 261 -4.27 -9.02 19.02
CA TYR A 261 -3.01 -9.50 19.55
C TYR A 261 -2.12 -8.30 19.84
N ARG A 262 -1.50 -8.27 21.02
CA ARG A 262 -0.55 -7.23 21.40
C ARG A 262 0.88 -7.72 21.25
N GLY A 263 1.71 -6.93 20.58
CA GLY A 263 3.15 -7.09 20.54
C GLY A 263 3.77 -6.93 21.91
N GLY A 264 5.04 -7.29 22.01
CA GLY A 264 5.79 -7.14 23.25
C GLY A 264 7.08 -7.96 23.25
N PRO A 265 7.88 -7.92 24.32
CA PRO A 265 9.22 -8.52 24.38
C PRO A 265 9.32 -10.04 24.13
N HIS A 266 8.18 -10.72 23.97
CA HIS A 266 8.06 -12.16 23.74
C HIS A 266 7.10 -12.46 22.57
N GLY A 267 6.96 -11.49 21.66
CA GLY A 267 6.07 -11.49 20.50
C GLY A 267 4.60 -11.36 20.87
N LEU A 268 3.77 -11.53 19.84
CA LEU A 268 2.32 -11.37 19.94
C LEU A 268 1.70 -12.20 21.08
N THR A 269 0.78 -11.60 21.83
CA THR A 269 -0.06 -12.27 22.83
C THR A 269 -1.53 -11.91 22.62
N PRO A 270 -2.48 -12.85 22.78
CA PRO A 270 -3.90 -12.52 22.68
C PRO A 270 -4.28 -11.49 23.74
N ALA A 271 -4.86 -10.37 23.33
CA ALA A 271 -5.24 -9.28 24.22
C ALA A 271 -6.75 -9.18 24.40
N ARG A 272 -7.47 -8.71 23.37
CA ARG A 272 -8.91 -8.48 23.43
C ARG A 272 -9.65 -9.29 22.38
N THR A 273 -10.70 -9.98 22.79
CA THR A 273 -11.64 -10.66 21.89
C THR A 273 -12.94 -9.85 21.84
N TYR A 274 -13.44 -9.62 20.63
CA TYR A 274 -14.74 -9.01 20.35
C TYR A 274 -15.66 -10.07 19.76
N ASP A 275 -16.45 -10.74 20.60
CA ASP A 275 -17.43 -11.74 20.15
C ASP A 275 -18.69 -11.11 19.52
N ASP A 276 -18.91 -9.82 19.77
CA ASP A 276 -19.95 -9.03 19.12
C ASP A 276 -19.29 -8.14 18.06
N PRO A 277 -19.45 -8.47 16.75
CA PRO A 277 -18.80 -7.72 15.68
C PRO A 277 -19.25 -6.26 15.62
N GLN A 278 -20.44 -5.91 16.14
CA GLN A 278 -20.91 -4.52 16.17
C GLN A 278 -20.16 -3.63 17.16
N LYS A 279 -19.41 -4.24 18.08
CA LYS A 279 -18.55 -3.54 19.04
C LYS A 279 -17.07 -3.59 18.67
N ALA A 280 -16.75 -4.28 17.58
CA ALA A 280 -15.39 -4.43 17.12
C ALA A 280 -14.98 -3.27 16.20
N PRO A 281 -13.68 -2.99 16.08
CA PRO A 281 -13.18 -2.15 15.01
C PRO A 281 -13.61 -2.71 13.65
N ASP A 282 -14.13 -1.85 12.77
CA ASP A 282 -14.46 -2.26 11.40
C ASP A 282 -13.17 -2.63 10.65
N PRO A 283 -13.18 -3.71 9.83
CA PRO A 283 -12.02 -4.10 9.04
C PRO A 283 -11.75 -3.09 7.95
N ASP A 284 -10.73 -2.24 8.12
CA ASP A 284 -10.33 -1.30 7.09
C ASP A 284 -8.82 -1.05 7.06
N ARG A 285 -8.37 0.10 6.56
CA ARG A 285 -6.95 0.43 6.40
C ARG A 285 -6.33 0.75 7.75
N VAL A 286 -5.02 0.53 7.86
CA VAL A 286 -4.23 0.87 9.04
C VAL A 286 -3.21 1.94 8.68
N GLY A 287 -2.87 2.76 9.66
CA GLY A 287 -1.80 3.75 9.62
C GLY A 287 -2.06 4.87 10.62
N ASP A 288 -1.00 5.59 10.99
CA ASP A 288 -1.06 6.82 11.78
C ASP A 288 -1.90 7.87 11.05
N PHE A 289 -3.19 7.94 11.38
CA PHE A 289 -4.19 8.73 10.67
C PHE A 289 -4.17 10.18 11.15
N ASP A 290 -3.71 10.42 12.38
CA ASP A 290 -3.71 11.74 12.99
C ASP A 290 -2.33 12.33 13.31
N GLY A 291 -1.26 11.58 13.07
CA GLY A 291 0.13 12.00 13.20
C GLY A 291 0.62 11.98 14.65
N ASP A 292 0.00 11.21 15.54
CA ASP A 292 0.39 11.13 16.96
C ASP A 292 1.39 10.00 17.27
N GLY A 293 1.69 9.17 16.27
CA GLY A 293 2.63 8.06 16.35
C GLY A 293 2.01 6.74 16.78
N THR A 294 0.70 6.66 16.98
CA THR A 294 -0.03 5.38 17.01
C THR A 294 -0.73 5.12 15.67
N ASP A 295 -0.91 3.85 15.34
CA ASP A 295 -1.68 3.49 14.15
C ASP A 295 -3.17 3.40 14.48
N GLU A 296 -4.02 3.89 13.57
CA GLU A 296 -5.46 3.71 13.65
C GLU A 296 -6.00 2.86 12.52
N ILE A 297 -7.13 2.21 12.78
CA ILE A 297 -7.95 1.66 11.71
C ILE A 297 -8.86 2.77 11.17
N TRP A 298 -8.71 3.10 9.88
CA TRP A 298 -9.34 4.24 9.24
C TRP A 298 -10.05 3.90 7.93
N ASN A 299 -11.01 4.75 7.56
CA ASN A 299 -11.77 4.65 6.31
C ASN A 299 -11.88 6.01 5.64
N ALA A 300 -11.76 6.02 4.31
CA ALA A 300 -12.31 7.08 3.47
C ALA A 300 -13.16 6.48 2.34
N ALA A 301 -14.24 7.17 1.95
CA ALA A 301 -15.14 6.69 0.92
C ALA A 301 -15.85 7.81 0.16
N TRP A 302 -16.07 7.61 -1.14
CA TRP A 302 -17.11 8.33 -1.87
C TRP A 302 -18.46 7.69 -1.58
N THR A 303 -19.30 8.37 -0.80
CA THR A 303 -20.55 7.81 -0.28
C THR A 303 -21.68 8.83 -0.27
N ARG A 304 -22.88 8.40 0.14
CA ARG A 304 -24.01 9.27 0.42
C ARG A 304 -24.03 9.63 1.89
N GLY A 305 -24.07 10.93 2.18
CA GLY A 305 -24.16 11.45 3.54
C GLY A 305 -25.06 12.68 3.62
N PHE A 306 -25.41 13.05 4.85
CA PHE A 306 -26.03 14.34 5.10
C PHE A 306 -24.95 15.43 5.06
N PRO A 307 -25.19 16.53 4.34
CA PRO A 307 -24.39 17.73 4.53
C PRO A 307 -24.30 18.10 6.02
N GLU A 308 -23.16 18.64 6.44
CA GLU A 308 -22.92 19.01 7.83
C GLU A 308 -24.07 19.88 8.39
N GLY A 309 -24.56 19.51 9.58
CA GLY A 309 -25.67 20.20 10.25
C GLY A 309 -27.07 19.96 9.64
N THR A 310 -27.22 19.02 8.70
CA THR A 310 -28.52 18.71 8.06
C THR A 310 -29.05 17.31 8.36
N ALA A 311 -28.32 16.53 9.18
CA ALA A 311 -28.78 15.23 9.63
C ALA A 311 -30.09 15.38 10.44
N PRO A 312 -31.11 14.55 10.19
CA PRO A 312 -32.32 14.56 11.00
C PRO A 312 -31.98 14.21 12.45
N GLU A 313 -32.56 14.94 13.41
CA GLU A 313 -32.50 14.57 14.83
C GLU A 313 -33.50 13.44 15.11
N GLY A 314 -33.02 12.26 15.50
CA GLY A 314 -33.86 11.12 15.91
C GLY A 314 -33.68 9.86 15.07
N ASP A 315 -34.46 8.83 15.40
CA ASP A 315 -34.40 7.47 14.80
C ASP A 315 -35.22 7.35 13.49
N ASP A 316 -35.47 8.48 12.83
CA ASP A 316 -36.23 8.52 11.59
C ASP A 316 -35.41 7.91 10.45
N THR A 317 -36.02 6.99 9.69
CA THR A 317 -35.40 6.41 8.50
C THR A 317 -34.88 7.51 7.58
N PRO A 318 -33.59 7.52 7.23
CA PRO A 318 -33.00 8.59 6.45
C PRO A 318 -33.71 8.72 5.10
N ASP A 319 -34.25 9.91 4.85
CA ASP A 319 -34.81 10.28 3.56
C ASP A 319 -33.67 10.31 2.54
N TRP A 320 -33.55 9.23 1.76
CA TRP A 320 -32.46 9.02 0.82
C TRP A 320 -32.39 10.09 -0.27
N GLU A 321 -33.46 10.85 -0.50
CA GLU A 321 -33.51 12.00 -1.42
C GLU A 321 -32.75 13.22 -0.85
N LYS A 322 -32.55 13.28 0.47
CA LYS A 322 -31.81 14.35 1.14
C LYS A 322 -30.30 14.09 1.22
N LEU A 323 -29.89 12.83 1.06
CA LEU A 323 -28.47 12.50 1.02
C LEU A 323 -27.81 13.14 -0.21
N ARG A 324 -26.55 13.51 -0.04
CA ARG A 324 -25.71 14.05 -1.11
C ARG A 324 -24.52 13.13 -1.32
N PRO A 325 -24.00 13.02 -2.54
CA PRO A 325 -22.78 12.28 -2.81
C PRO A 325 -21.58 13.13 -2.39
N GLY A 326 -20.67 12.58 -1.58
CA GLY A 326 -19.53 13.31 -1.02
C GLY A 326 -18.46 12.39 -0.47
N LEU A 327 -17.45 12.97 0.16
CA LEU A 327 -16.35 12.23 0.77
C LEU A 327 -16.59 12.05 2.26
N ALA A 328 -16.67 10.80 2.70
CA ALA A 328 -16.56 10.43 4.11
C ALA A 328 -15.10 10.09 4.42
N VAL A 329 -14.60 10.51 5.58
CA VAL A 329 -13.27 10.14 6.07
C VAL A 329 -13.25 10.15 7.59
N GLY A 330 -12.61 9.17 8.23
CA GLY A 330 -12.50 9.07 9.68
C GLY A 330 -11.79 7.79 10.13
N SER A 331 -11.67 7.60 11.44
CA SER A 331 -11.09 6.41 12.05
C SER A 331 -12.03 5.80 13.09
N ASN A 332 -11.71 4.59 13.55
CA ASN A 332 -12.48 3.96 14.64
C ASN A 332 -12.40 4.73 15.96
N GLU A 333 -11.41 5.64 16.10
CA GLU A 333 -11.19 6.45 17.31
C GLU A 333 -11.71 7.88 17.18
N ARG A 334 -11.96 8.35 15.96
CA ARG A 334 -12.40 9.72 15.66
C ARG A 334 -13.67 9.74 14.82
N ASN A 335 -14.64 10.55 15.23
CA ASN A 335 -15.85 10.78 14.44
C ASN A 335 -15.49 11.20 13.01
N GLY A 336 -16.00 10.45 12.03
CA GLY A 336 -15.78 10.78 10.63
C GLY A 336 -16.44 12.10 10.21
N ALA A 337 -15.85 12.74 9.20
CA ALA A 337 -16.40 13.93 8.55
C ALA A 337 -17.04 13.56 7.22
N PHE A 338 -18.03 14.37 6.79
CA PHE A 338 -18.63 14.28 5.47
C PHE A 338 -18.45 15.59 4.70
N LEU A 339 -17.64 15.56 3.64
CA LEU A 339 -17.27 16.72 2.84
C LEU A 339 -18.13 16.82 1.58
N TYR A 340 -18.84 17.94 1.47
CA TYR A 340 -19.70 18.27 0.33
C TYR A 340 -19.86 19.80 0.19
N PRO A 341 -19.95 20.37 -1.02
CA PRO A 341 -19.79 19.74 -2.34
C PRO A 341 -18.33 19.59 -2.75
N VAL A 342 -17.95 18.41 -3.24
CA VAL A 342 -16.56 18.10 -3.60
C VAL A 342 -16.12 18.85 -4.86
N PRO A 343 -14.99 19.57 -4.85
CA PRO A 343 -14.52 20.32 -6.01
C PRO A 343 -14.41 19.46 -7.27
N ARG A 344 -14.85 20.02 -8.40
CA ARG A 344 -14.80 19.41 -9.75
C ARG A 344 -15.67 18.15 -9.95
N ILE A 345 -16.46 17.76 -8.95
CA ILE A 345 -17.50 16.76 -9.08
C ILE A 345 -18.86 17.48 -9.13
N PRO A 346 -19.71 17.21 -10.14
CA PRO A 346 -21.05 17.78 -10.20
C PRO A 346 -21.87 17.37 -8.97
N ALA A 347 -22.56 18.34 -8.35
CA ALA A 347 -23.37 18.12 -7.16
C ALA A 347 -24.56 17.18 -7.42
N GLU A 348 -25.03 17.16 -8.66
CA GLU A 348 -26.11 16.32 -9.17
C GLU A 348 -25.68 14.90 -9.53
N SER A 349 -24.41 14.52 -9.31
CA SER A 349 -23.90 13.17 -9.59
C SER A 349 -24.77 12.12 -8.88
N PRO A 350 -25.58 11.31 -9.59
CA PRO A 350 -26.55 10.44 -8.93
C PRO A 350 -25.87 9.22 -8.27
N ILE A 351 -24.61 8.95 -8.60
CA ILE A 351 -23.91 7.73 -8.19
C ILE A 351 -22.97 8.03 -7.02
N ALA A 352 -23.12 7.22 -5.97
CA ALA A 352 -22.24 7.13 -4.81
C ALA A 352 -21.77 5.68 -4.67
N GLY A 353 -20.60 5.47 -4.06
CA GLY A 353 -19.91 4.19 -4.00
C GLY A 353 -18.73 4.08 -4.96
N GLY A 354 -18.27 2.84 -5.17
CA GLY A 354 -17.14 2.56 -6.05
C GLY A 354 -15.79 3.09 -5.53
N SER A 355 -15.67 3.29 -4.21
CA SER A 355 -14.43 3.70 -3.55
C SER A 355 -13.33 2.67 -3.77
N THR A 356 -12.12 3.11 -4.09
CA THR A 356 -10.99 2.24 -4.43
C THR A 356 -9.67 2.91 -4.12
N GLY A 357 -8.61 2.15 -3.86
CA GLY A 357 -7.24 2.67 -3.75
C GLY A 357 -7.15 3.73 -2.67
N ARG A 358 -7.18 3.29 -1.41
CA ARG A 358 -7.17 4.15 -0.23
C ARG A 358 -5.83 4.02 0.46
N SER A 359 -5.19 5.14 0.73
CA SER A 359 -3.86 5.24 1.31
C SER A 359 -3.71 6.51 2.16
N LEU A 360 -2.80 6.44 3.13
CA LEU A 360 -2.31 7.57 3.92
C LEU A 360 -0.85 7.83 3.59
N GLY A 361 -0.41 9.07 3.73
CA GLY A 361 0.95 9.53 3.45
C GLY A 361 1.05 11.05 3.51
N ASP A 362 2.24 11.61 3.37
CA ASP A 362 2.48 13.06 3.41
C ASP A 362 2.67 13.60 1.98
N VAL A 363 1.56 13.81 1.27
CA VAL A 363 1.57 14.20 -0.15
C VAL A 363 2.05 15.65 -0.35
N ASP A 364 1.90 16.50 0.65
CA ASP A 364 2.31 17.91 0.59
C ASP A 364 3.52 18.27 1.46
N GLY A 365 4.15 17.29 2.11
CA GLY A 365 5.39 17.45 2.86
C GLY A 365 5.22 18.26 4.14
N ASP A 366 3.99 18.37 4.65
CA ASP A 366 3.66 19.20 5.82
C ASP A 366 3.83 18.47 7.17
N GLY A 367 4.20 17.20 7.12
CA GLY A 367 4.40 16.29 8.24
C GLY A 367 3.09 15.79 8.86
N ARG A 368 1.94 15.99 8.21
CA ARG A 368 0.64 15.44 8.65
C ARG A 368 0.14 14.42 7.63
N PRO A 369 -0.51 13.34 8.09
CA PRO A 369 -1.13 12.38 7.20
C PRO A 369 -2.21 13.00 6.31
N ASP A 370 -2.08 12.79 5.02
CA ASP A 370 -3.08 13.07 3.99
C ASP A 370 -3.76 11.77 3.56
N ALA A 371 -5.07 11.82 3.31
CA ALA A 371 -5.80 10.67 2.79
C ALA A 371 -6.00 10.80 1.29
N VAL A 372 -5.56 9.78 0.54
CA VAL A 372 -5.87 9.64 -0.89
C VAL A 372 -6.86 8.51 -1.09
N LEU A 373 -7.87 8.76 -1.93
CA LEU A 373 -8.81 7.73 -2.37
C LEU A 373 -9.27 7.94 -3.80
N GLY A 374 -9.64 6.86 -4.48
CA GLY A 374 -10.37 6.91 -5.75
C GLY A 374 -11.85 6.63 -5.60
N SER A 375 -12.64 7.09 -6.57
CA SER A 375 -13.93 6.48 -6.89
C SER A 375 -14.00 6.20 -8.38
N ARG A 376 -14.38 4.98 -8.77
CA ARG A 376 -14.50 4.57 -10.17
C ARG A 376 -15.82 4.96 -10.83
N ASP A 377 -16.81 5.34 -10.03
CA ASP A 377 -18.19 5.53 -10.48
C ASP A 377 -18.58 7.01 -10.64
N VAL A 378 -17.73 7.93 -10.19
CA VAL A 378 -17.94 9.38 -10.39
C VAL A 378 -17.76 9.78 -11.84
N ARG A 379 -18.42 10.88 -12.22
CA ARG A 379 -18.35 11.50 -13.55
C ARG A 379 -18.68 10.50 -14.66
N ASP A 380 -19.83 9.85 -14.54
CA ASP A 380 -20.32 8.84 -15.48
C ASP A 380 -19.33 7.67 -15.63
N ALA A 381 -18.73 7.22 -14.52
CA ALA A 381 -17.68 6.23 -14.52
C ALA A 381 -16.46 6.60 -15.41
N GLN A 382 -16.04 7.88 -15.33
CA GLN A 382 -14.69 8.34 -15.68
C GLN A 382 -13.70 8.21 -14.51
N GLY A 383 -14.25 8.08 -13.30
CA GLY A 383 -13.49 8.00 -12.08
C GLY A 383 -12.78 9.30 -11.70
N ALA A 384 -12.30 9.36 -10.47
CA ALA A 384 -11.49 10.45 -9.96
C ALA A 384 -10.63 9.96 -8.80
N ILE A 385 -9.54 10.69 -8.55
CA ILE A 385 -8.73 10.58 -7.35
C ILE A 385 -8.97 11.83 -6.51
N PHE A 386 -9.14 11.63 -5.22
CA PHE A 386 -9.35 12.66 -4.22
C PHE A 386 -8.17 12.63 -3.26
N LEU A 387 -7.55 13.79 -3.06
CA LEU A 387 -6.61 14.04 -1.97
C LEU A 387 -7.36 14.87 -0.92
N ILE A 388 -7.35 14.40 0.31
CA ILE A 388 -7.89 15.09 1.49
C ILE A 388 -6.69 15.41 2.38
N ARG A 389 -6.21 16.65 2.29
CA ARG A 389 -5.05 17.04 3.10
C ARG A 389 -5.41 17.24 4.57
N ASN A 390 -4.52 16.77 5.45
CA ASN A 390 -4.76 16.65 6.89
C ASN A 390 -6.01 15.81 7.18
N ALA A 391 -5.85 14.48 7.07
CA ALA A 391 -6.93 13.50 7.13
C ALA A 391 -7.73 13.55 8.44
N ALA A 392 -7.06 13.84 9.56
CA ALA A 392 -7.67 13.94 10.88
C ALA A 392 -8.44 15.24 11.16
N GLU A 393 -8.18 16.31 10.39
CA GLU A 393 -8.98 17.54 10.40
C GLU A 393 -9.48 17.92 9.00
N PRO A 394 -10.29 17.06 8.37
CA PRO A 394 -10.61 17.17 6.97
C PRO A 394 -11.50 18.39 6.71
N LYS A 395 -11.08 19.25 5.78
CA LYS A 395 -11.81 20.47 5.38
C LYS A 395 -11.98 20.48 3.88
N LEU A 396 -13.14 20.95 3.40
CA LEU A 396 -13.41 21.01 1.96
C LEU A 396 -12.37 21.84 1.17
N ALA A 397 -11.80 22.88 1.80
CA ALA A 397 -10.75 23.71 1.21
C ALA A 397 -9.42 22.95 0.96
N ASN A 398 -9.22 21.85 1.69
CA ASN A 398 -8.04 20.99 1.61
C ASN A 398 -8.22 19.85 0.59
N VAL A 399 -9.42 19.71 0.02
CA VAL A 399 -9.67 18.67 -0.99
C VAL A 399 -9.10 19.10 -2.34
N ARG A 400 -8.39 18.19 -2.97
CA ARG A 400 -8.00 18.26 -4.38
C ARG A 400 -8.58 17.06 -5.12
N THR A 401 -8.98 17.29 -6.37
CA THR A 401 -9.57 16.26 -7.22
C THR A 401 -8.78 16.16 -8.50
N VAL A 402 -8.24 14.99 -8.81
CA VAL A 402 -7.59 14.66 -10.09
C VAL A 402 -8.56 13.84 -10.94
N ILE A 403 -8.70 14.24 -12.20
CA ILE A 403 -9.53 13.55 -13.20
C ILE A 403 -8.69 13.19 -14.42
N CYS A 404 -9.20 12.29 -15.26
CA CYS A 404 -8.54 11.84 -16.50
C CYS A 404 -7.90 12.96 -17.33
N GLN A 405 -8.61 14.09 -17.48
CA GLN A 405 -8.18 15.21 -18.30
C GLN A 405 -6.91 15.90 -17.77
N ASP A 406 -6.67 15.87 -16.46
CA ASP A 406 -5.45 16.45 -15.88
C ASP A 406 -4.21 15.63 -16.26
N LEU A 407 -4.40 14.32 -16.46
CA LEU A 407 -3.38 13.37 -16.89
C LEU A 407 -3.25 13.30 -18.43
N GLY A 408 -3.89 14.22 -19.16
CA GLY A 408 -3.93 14.22 -20.61
C GLY A 408 -4.76 13.09 -21.23
N ILE A 409 -5.55 12.37 -20.43
CA ILE A 409 -6.43 11.31 -20.90
C ILE A 409 -7.71 11.95 -21.44
N PRO A 410 -8.01 11.81 -22.74
CA PRO A 410 -9.17 12.46 -23.33
C PRO A 410 -10.47 11.89 -22.74
N ALA A 411 -11.45 12.76 -22.52
CA ALA A 411 -12.82 12.32 -22.23
C ALA A 411 -13.33 11.48 -23.40
N LYS A 412 -13.66 10.21 -23.17
CA LYS A 412 -14.34 9.39 -24.18
C LYS A 412 -15.84 9.53 -24.02
N GLU A 413 -16.55 9.60 -25.14
CA GLU A 413 -17.99 9.29 -25.14
C GLU A 413 -18.16 7.84 -24.66
N LEU A 414 -18.95 7.67 -23.61
CA LEU A 414 -19.13 6.38 -22.97
C LEU A 414 -19.98 5.50 -23.88
N THR A 415 -19.34 4.52 -24.52
CA THR A 415 -20.05 3.31 -24.96
C THR A 415 -20.09 2.33 -23.80
N ASP A 416 -21.06 1.41 -23.76
CA ASP A 416 -21.28 0.50 -22.63
C ASP A 416 -20.04 -0.31 -22.17
N HIS A 417 -19.00 -0.39 -23.03
CA HIS A 417 -17.77 -1.13 -22.77
C HIS A 417 -16.50 -0.26 -22.58
N SER A 418 -16.58 1.07 -22.66
CA SER A 418 -15.41 1.97 -22.61
C SER A 418 -15.44 2.98 -21.45
N ARG A 419 -15.80 2.52 -20.26
CA ARG A 419 -15.71 3.32 -19.03
C ARG A 419 -14.23 3.56 -18.69
N GLN A 420 -13.90 4.77 -18.28
CA GLN A 420 -12.55 5.11 -17.78
C GLN A 420 -12.64 5.02 -16.27
N ARG A 421 -12.04 4.05 -15.60
CA ARG A 421 -12.21 3.94 -14.14
C ARG A 421 -10.93 4.38 -13.45
N LEU A 422 -10.65 5.68 -13.48
CA LEU A 422 -9.48 6.26 -12.82
C LEU A 422 -9.54 5.94 -11.31
N SER A 423 -8.48 5.34 -10.78
CA SER A 423 -8.32 5.03 -9.36
C SER A 423 -6.85 4.92 -8.99
N PRO A 424 -6.47 5.18 -7.73
CA PRO A 424 -5.14 4.80 -7.23
C PRO A 424 -4.94 3.28 -7.37
N ALA A 425 -3.70 2.89 -7.62
CA ALA A 425 -3.30 1.52 -7.96
C ALA A 425 -2.35 0.89 -6.92
N ASP A 426 -1.70 1.73 -6.12
CA ASP A 426 -0.73 1.35 -5.10
C ASP A 426 -0.81 2.36 -3.94
N ASP A 427 -0.15 2.06 -2.83
CA ASP A 427 -0.02 2.99 -1.70
C ASP A 427 0.88 4.19 -2.05
N LEU A 428 0.78 5.23 -1.20
CA LEU A 428 1.52 6.48 -1.32
C LEU A 428 3.00 6.25 -1.03
N ARG A 429 3.86 6.78 -1.89
CA ARG A 429 5.31 6.59 -1.80
C ARG A 429 6.07 7.72 -2.47
N ASP A 430 7.20 8.12 -1.90
CA ASP A 430 8.15 9.06 -2.52
C ASP A 430 9.07 8.35 -3.53
N TYR A 431 8.65 8.28 -4.80
CA TYR A 431 9.43 7.59 -5.84
C TYR A 431 10.58 8.45 -6.39
N ASP A 432 10.55 9.77 -6.17
CA ASP A 432 11.56 10.71 -6.68
C ASP A 432 12.46 11.37 -5.63
N GLY A 433 12.26 11.00 -4.37
CA GLY A 433 13.09 11.38 -3.22
C GLY A 433 12.96 12.86 -2.88
N ASP A 434 11.84 13.50 -3.25
CA ASP A 434 11.63 14.94 -3.05
C ASP A 434 10.99 15.28 -1.70
N GLY A 435 10.65 14.26 -0.90
CA GLY A 435 10.04 14.39 0.42
C GLY A 435 8.53 14.52 0.39
N HIS A 436 7.90 14.33 -0.77
CA HIS A 436 6.46 14.26 -0.92
C HIS A 436 6.03 12.87 -1.37
N ASP A 437 4.96 12.35 -0.77
CA ASP A 437 4.41 11.08 -1.24
C ASP A 437 3.66 11.24 -2.56
N ASP A 438 3.93 10.34 -3.49
CA ASP A 438 3.34 10.31 -4.82
C ASP A 438 2.19 9.31 -4.94
N VAL A 439 1.41 9.45 -6.00
CA VAL A 439 0.34 8.50 -6.36
C VAL A 439 0.69 7.74 -7.64
N LEU A 440 0.62 6.42 -7.58
CA LEU A 440 0.41 5.60 -8.77
C LEU A 440 -1.07 5.37 -9.03
N ALA A 441 -1.52 5.78 -10.23
CA ALA A 441 -2.90 5.68 -10.66
C ALA A 441 -3.05 4.74 -11.86
N THR A 442 -4.22 4.14 -12.00
CA THR A 442 -4.61 3.35 -13.17
C THR A 442 -5.96 3.79 -13.71
N VAL A 443 -6.20 3.52 -14.99
CA VAL A 443 -7.53 3.56 -15.59
C VAL A 443 -7.95 2.13 -15.94
N ASN A 444 -9.07 1.70 -15.35
CA ASN A 444 -9.68 0.37 -15.49
C ASN A 444 -9.05 -0.72 -14.61
N GLY A 445 -9.88 -1.69 -14.19
CA GLY A 445 -9.47 -2.77 -13.28
C GLY A 445 -8.47 -3.77 -13.88
N ARG A 446 -8.15 -3.67 -15.18
CA ARG A 446 -7.01 -4.32 -15.82
C ARG A 446 -6.13 -3.22 -16.44
N PRO A 447 -5.08 -2.76 -15.75
CA PRO A 447 -4.27 -1.62 -16.18
C PRO A 447 -3.54 -1.95 -17.48
N SER A 448 -3.91 -1.26 -18.57
CA SER A 448 -3.02 -1.18 -19.76
C SER A 448 -1.84 -0.21 -19.54
N ALA A 449 -1.93 0.61 -18.48
CA ALA A 449 -0.92 1.54 -18.06
C ALA A 449 -1.20 2.03 -16.64
N TYR A 450 -0.16 2.57 -16.01
CA TYR A 450 -0.18 3.33 -14.80
C TYR A 450 0.23 4.78 -15.08
N TRP A 451 -0.09 5.69 -14.18
CA TRP A 451 0.34 7.07 -14.17
C TRP A 451 0.97 7.36 -12.83
N TRP A 452 2.26 7.66 -12.81
CA TRP A 452 2.92 8.25 -11.66
C TRP A 452 2.54 9.73 -11.61
N ILE A 453 1.99 10.18 -10.50
CA ILE A 453 1.54 11.55 -10.25
C ILE A 453 2.34 12.05 -9.05
N PRO A 454 3.30 12.97 -9.25
CA PRO A 454 4.11 13.47 -8.15
C PRO A 454 3.29 14.18 -7.08
N GLY A 455 3.72 14.08 -5.83
CA GLY A 455 3.35 14.97 -4.74
C GLY A 455 3.99 16.36 -4.89
N GLY A 456 3.73 17.23 -3.90
CA GLY A 456 4.28 18.58 -3.87
C GLY A 456 3.57 19.48 -2.87
N ASP A 457 4.14 20.66 -2.56
CA ASP A 457 3.66 21.62 -1.55
C ASP A 457 2.14 21.96 -1.59
N ASP A 458 1.50 21.84 -2.76
CA ASP A 458 0.07 22.13 -2.97
C ASP A 458 -0.81 20.86 -3.12
N GLY A 459 -0.22 19.68 -2.89
CA GLY A 459 -0.74 18.35 -3.13
C GLY A 459 -0.29 17.77 -4.49
N LEU A 460 -1.12 16.90 -5.06
CA LEU A 460 -0.80 16.21 -6.32
C LEU A 460 -0.55 17.14 -7.52
N GLU A 461 0.48 16.81 -8.31
CA GLU A 461 0.93 17.55 -9.48
C GLU A 461 0.66 16.81 -10.81
N PRO A 462 -0.61 16.62 -11.24
CA PRO A 462 -0.96 15.79 -12.40
C PRO A 462 -0.39 16.27 -13.74
N ARG A 463 0.09 17.51 -13.82
CA ARG A 463 0.77 18.05 -15.02
C ARG A 463 2.19 17.50 -15.21
N ARG A 464 2.82 17.00 -14.14
CA ARG A 464 4.11 16.28 -14.20
C ARG A 464 3.94 14.79 -14.37
N ALA A 465 2.70 14.29 -14.43
CA ALA A 465 2.45 12.86 -14.41
C ALA A 465 3.13 12.13 -15.59
N VAL A 466 3.74 10.98 -15.29
CA VAL A 466 4.40 10.13 -16.27
C VAL A 466 3.58 8.86 -16.47
N ARG A 467 3.31 8.51 -17.72
CA ARG A 467 2.61 7.27 -18.07
C ARG A 467 3.61 6.11 -18.14
N LEU A 468 3.27 5.02 -17.46
CA LEU A 468 4.00 3.75 -17.45
C LEU A 468 3.13 2.67 -18.11
N GLY A 469 3.39 2.32 -19.37
CA GLY A 469 2.58 1.33 -20.09
C GLY A 469 2.85 -0.11 -19.63
N GLN A 470 1.82 -0.96 -19.56
CA GLN A 470 1.94 -2.37 -19.14
C GLN A 470 3.03 -3.15 -19.94
N HIS A 471 3.06 -2.96 -21.27
CA HIS A 471 4.10 -3.53 -22.13
C HIS A 471 5.50 -3.05 -21.74
N GLU A 472 5.62 -1.75 -21.41
CA GLU A 472 6.87 -1.14 -20.97
C GLU A 472 7.29 -1.66 -19.59
N LEU A 473 6.37 -2.20 -18.80
CA LEU A 473 6.65 -2.87 -17.53
C LEU A 473 7.02 -4.36 -17.71
N GLY A 474 6.91 -4.90 -18.93
CA GLY A 474 7.15 -6.32 -19.20
C GLY A 474 6.05 -7.24 -18.67
N LEU A 475 4.83 -6.73 -18.51
CA LEU A 475 3.67 -7.42 -17.92
C LEU A 475 2.71 -8.00 -18.97
N ASP A 476 3.17 -8.26 -20.20
CA ASP A 476 2.32 -8.89 -21.20
C ASP A 476 2.15 -10.39 -20.90
N ASP A 477 0.90 -10.85 -20.87
CA ASP A 477 0.55 -12.27 -20.82
C ASP A 477 1.08 -12.97 -22.10
N THR A 478 1.55 -14.21 -21.98
CA THR A 478 2.15 -14.95 -23.12
C THR A 478 1.18 -15.75 -23.97
#